data_AF-A0A533Y2T2-F1
#
_entry.id   AF-A0A533Y2T2-F1
#
_cell.length_a   1.000
_cell.length_b   1.000
_cell.length_c   1.000
_cell.angle_alpha   90.00
_cell.angle_beta   90.00
_cell.angle_gamma   90.00
#
_symmetry.space_group_name_H-M   'P 1'
#
loop_
_entity.id
_entity.type
_entity.pdbx_description
1 polymer ?
#
loop_
_entity_poly.entity_id
_entity_poly.type
_entity_poly.pdbx_seq_one_letter_code
_entity_poly.pdbx_strand_id
1 'polypeptide(L)' 'MVTRLFQRVKYRPDGTNVIHMLVKNGWCWWYRKYAPRNTELARLEQTARGTKQGLWVSPTHIPPWQWRKRKERE' A
#
# COMPACT_ATOMS: atom_id res chain seq x y z
N MET A 1 4.84 12.61 27.87
CA MET A 1 5.82 12.55 26.76
C MET A 1 5.30 11.63 25.69
N VAL A 2 5.18 12.14 24.46
CA VAL A 2 4.52 11.49 23.32
C VAL A 2 5.56 10.69 22.54
N THR A 3 5.49 9.36 22.55
CA THR A 3 6.26 8.53 21.61
C THR A 3 5.31 7.71 20.76
N ARG A 4 4.87 8.37 19.69
CA ARG A 4 4.10 7.87 18.57
C ARG A 4 4.78 6.61 18.01
N LEU A 5 4.18 5.44 18.24
CA LEU A 5 4.58 4.17 17.63
C LEU A 5 4.36 4.25 16.12
N PHE A 6 5.41 4.65 15.39
CA PHE A 6 5.46 4.47 13.95
C PHE A 6 5.44 2.96 13.67
N GLN A 7 4.53 2.55 12.78
CA GLN A 7 4.31 1.16 12.36
C GLN A 7 5.63 0.40 12.23
N ARG A 8 5.81 -0.64 13.07
CA ARG A 8 6.96 -1.54 12.99
C ARG A 8 6.86 -2.31 11.67
N VAL A 9 7.71 -1.96 10.70
CA VAL A 9 7.84 -2.71 9.45
C VAL A 9 8.26 -4.14 9.80
N LYS A 10 7.45 -5.13 9.42
CA LYS A 10 7.76 -6.54 9.64
C LYS A 10 8.60 -7.05 8.46
N TYR A 11 9.81 -7.48 8.78
CA TYR A 11 10.71 -8.14 7.85
C TYR A 11 10.57 -9.65 8.02
N ARG A 12 10.69 -10.40 6.92
CA ARG A 12 10.93 -11.84 6.98
C ARG A 12 12.31 -12.09 7.64
N PRO A 13 12.59 -13.25 8.24
CA PRO A 13 13.94 -13.61 8.69
C PRO A 13 15.04 -13.33 7.65
N ASP A 14 14.71 -13.37 6.36
CA ASP A 14 15.60 -13.03 5.24
C ASP A 14 15.81 -11.52 5.00
N GLY A 15 15.37 -10.64 5.91
CA GLY A 15 15.44 -9.18 5.74
C GLY A 15 14.50 -8.62 4.67
N THR A 16 13.64 -9.45 4.07
CA THR A 16 12.73 -9.01 3.00
C THR A 16 11.53 -8.27 3.58
N ASN A 17 11.28 -7.06 3.07
CA ASN A 17 10.12 -6.26 3.44
C ASN A 17 8.86 -6.82 2.78
N VAL A 18 7.98 -7.43 3.59
CA VAL A 18 6.77 -8.10 3.12
C VAL A 18 5.83 -7.13 2.40
N ILE A 19 5.78 -5.87 2.84
CA ILE A 19 4.92 -4.84 2.25
C ILE A 19 5.35 -4.55 0.81
N HIS A 20 6.66 -4.49 0.53
CA HIS A 20 7.17 -4.26 -0.81
C HIS A 20 6.77 -5.41 -1.75
N MET A 21 6.87 -6.66 -1.29
CA MET A 21 6.42 -7.84 -2.05
C MET A 21 4.91 -7.79 -2.34
N LEU A 22 4.09 -7.44 -1.35
CA LEU A 22 2.63 -7.38 -1.52
C LEU A 22 2.21 -6.27 -2.49
N VAL A 23 2.85 -5.10 -2.43
CA VAL A 23 2.58 -3.99 -3.35
C VAL A 23 3.06 -4.34 -4.76
N LYS A 24 4.23 -4.96 -4.91
CA LYS A 24 4.75 -5.43 -6.20
C LYS A 24 3.81 -6.41 -6.88
N ASN A 25 3.28 -7.37 -6.13
CA ASN A 25 2.36 -8.38 -6.63
C ASN A 25 0.92 -7.86 -6.81
N GLY A 26 0.64 -6.58 -6.53
CA GLY A 26 -0.69 -5.98 -6.70
C GLY A 26 -1.72 -6.37 -5.63
N TRP A 27 -1.29 -6.88 -4.48
CA TRP A 27 -2.17 -7.28 -3.36
C TRP A 27 -2.38 -6.17 -2.33
N CYS A 28 -1.60 -5.09 -2.40
CA CYS A 28 -1.68 -3.98 -1.46
C CYS A 28 -1.59 -2.63 -2.14
N TRP A 29 -2.23 -1.64 -1.52
CA TRP A 29 -2.23 -0.25 -1.93
C TRP A 29 -1.15 0.51 -1.17
N TRP A 30 -0.36 1.34 -1.86
CA TRP A 30 0.62 2.20 -1.18
C TRP A 30 -0.10 3.33 -0.47
N TYR A 31 -0.12 3.26 0.87
CA TYR A 31 -0.78 4.29 1.66
C TYR A 31 0.20 5.41 2.04
N ARG A 32 0.11 6.51 1.29
CA ARG A 32 0.94 7.73 1.47
C ARG A 32 0.93 8.27 2.91
N LYS A 33 -0.14 8.04 3.67
CA LYS A 33 -0.27 8.49 5.07
C LYS A 33 0.72 7.81 6.01
N TYR A 34 1.08 6.55 5.75
CA TYR A 34 1.99 5.79 6.61
C TYR A 34 3.42 5.74 6.07
N ALA A 35 3.60 5.75 4.75
CA ALA A 35 4.92 5.67 4.14
C ALA A 35 5.13 6.76 3.05
N PRO A 36 5.11 8.05 3.41
CA PRO A 36 5.24 9.14 2.45
C PRO A 36 6.64 9.22 1.82
N ARG A 37 7.68 8.74 2.52
CA ARG A 37 9.08 8.77 2.07
C ARG A 37 9.52 7.53 1.28
N ASN A 38 8.67 6.51 1.12
CA ASN A 38 9.03 5.29 0.41
C ASN A 38 8.74 5.42 -1.08
N THR A 39 9.70 5.98 -1.81
CA THR A 39 9.65 6.11 -3.29
C THR A 39 9.64 4.75 -3.98
N GLU A 40 10.20 3.72 -3.34
CA GLU A 40 10.15 2.34 -3.85
C GLU A 40 8.71 1.81 -3.95
N LEU A 41 7.88 2.06 -2.93
CA LEU A 41 6.47 1.65 -2.95
C LEU A 41 5.69 2.35 -4.07
N ALA A 42 6.01 3.62 -4.35
CA ALA A 42 5.40 4.37 -5.44
C ALA A 42 5.75 3.79 -6.82
N ARG A 43 6.99 3.31 -6.99
CA ARG A 43 7.41 2.62 -8.23
C ARG A 43 6.75 1.25 -8.36
N LEU A 44 6.73 0.47 -7.28
CA LEU A 44 6.10 -0.86 -7.26
C LEU A 44 4.60 -0.79 -7.53
N GLU A 45 3.90 0.20 -6.99
CA GLU A 45 2.48 0.41 -7.29
C GLU A 45 2.25 0.76 -8.76
N GLN A 46 3.09 1.62 -9.36
CA GLN A 46 3.01 1.93 -10.79
C GLN A 46 3.25 0.69 -11.66
N THR A 47 4.24 -0.13 -11.30
CA THR A 47 4.47 -1.40 -11.99
C THR A 47 3.26 -2.33 -11.88
N ALA A 48 2.69 -2.50 -10.68
CA ALA A 48 1.53 -3.36 -10.46
C ALA A 48 0.27 -2.88 -11.22
N ARG A 49 0.09 -1.55 -11.34
CA ARG A 49 -0.95 -0.94 -12.18
C ARG A 49 -0.74 -1.23 -13.67
N GLY A 50 0.50 -1.07 -14.15
CA GLY A 50 0.85 -1.34 -15.55
C GLY A 50 0.69 -2.81 -15.93
N THR A 51 1.02 -3.72 -15.01
CA THR A 51 0.87 -5.17 -15.21
C THR A 51 -0.55 -5.67 -14.94
N LYS A 52 -1.48 -4.81 -14.50
CA LYS A 52 -2.87 -5.15 -14.12
C LYS A 52 -2.93 -6.39 -13.21
N GLN A 53 -2.00 -6.52 -12.27
CA GLN A 53 -1.92 -7.68 -11.39
C GLN A 53 -2.81 -7.53 -10.15
N GLY A 54 -3.46 -8.62 -9.72
CA GLY A 54 -4.24 -8.69 -8.50
C GLY A 54 -5.38 -7.66 -8.44
N LEU A 55 -5.30 -6.72 -7.49
CA LEU A 55 -6.28 -5.65 -7.30
C LEU A 55 -6.37 -4.67 -8.47
N TRP A 56 -5.45 -4.73 -9.44
CA TRP A 56 -5.43 -3.86 -10.61
C TRP A 56 -5.99 -4.51 -11.88
N VAL A 57 -6.47 -5.75 -11.80
CA VAL A 57 -7.10 -6.47 -12.92
C VAL A 57 -8.35 -5.73 -13.41
N SER A 58 -9.13 -5.18 -12.48
CA SER A 58 -10.33 -4.40 -12.78
C SER A 58 -10.17 -2.95 -12.32
N PRO A 59 -10.53 -1.94 -13.14
CA PRO A 59 -10.44 -0.52 -12.79
C PRO A 59 -11.43 -0.11 -11.67
N THR A 60 -12.28 -1.01 -11.23
CA THR A 60 -13.32 -0.81 -10.23
C THR A 60 -12.81 -0.87 -8.78
N HIS A 61 -11.57 -1.31 -8.55
CA HIS A 61 -11.03 -1.39 -7.19
C HIS A 61 -10.73 0.00 -6.66
N ILE A 62 -11.63 0.52 -5.83
CA ILE A 62 -11.46 1.79 -5.13
C ILE A 62 -10.57 1.55 -3.91
N PRO A 63 -9.54 2.38 -3.67
CA PRO A 63 -8.73 2.23 -2.49
C PRO A 63 -9.55 2.40 -1.20
N PRO A 64 -9.20 1.68 -0.12
CA PRO A 64 -9.99 1.65 1.11
C PRO A 64 -10.10 3.01 1.81
N TRP A 65 -9.20 3.96 1.54
CA TRP A 65 -9.30 5.33 2.05
C TRP A 65 -10.32 6.18 1.28
N GLN A 66 -10.50 5.95 -0.02
CA GLN A 66 -11.58 6.59 -0.78
C GLN A 66 -12.94 5.98 -0.41
N TRP A 67 -13.00 4.66 -0.23
CA TRP A 67 -14.21 4.00 0.26
C TRP A 67 -14.65 4.52 1.64
N ARG A 68 -13.71 4.63 2.60
CA ARG A 68 -13.98 5.21 3.92
C ARG A 68 -14.47 6.66 3.87
N LYS A 69 -13.88 7.50 3.00
CA LYS A 69 -14.35 8.89 2.81
C LYS A 69 -15.77 8.98 2.24
N ARG A 70 -16.19 8.00 1.43
CA ARG A 70 -17.54 7.95 0.87
C ARG A 70 -18.58 7.63 1.95
N LYS A 71 -18.27 6.66 2.82
CA LYS A 71 -19.09 6.24 3.97
C LYS A 71 -19.31 7.31 5.04
N GLU A 72 -18.37 8.25 5.21
CA GLU A 72 -18.44 9.30 6.23
C GLU A 72 -19.35 10.47 5.82
N ARG A 73 -19.81 10.49 4.56
CA ARG A 73 -20.62 11.56 3.97
C ARG A 73 -22.10 11.17 3.79
N GLU A 74 -22.47 9.94 4.11
CA GLU A 74 -23.87 9.47 4.25
C GLU A 74 -24.30 9.59 5.71
#